data_AF-A0A538RM92-F1
#
_entry.id   AF-A0A538RM92-F1
#
_cell.length_a   1.000
_cell.length_b   1.000
_cell.length_c   1.000
_cell.angle_alpha   90.00
_cell.angle_beta   90.00
_cell.angle_gamma   90.00
#
_symmetry.space_group_name_H-M   'P 1'
#
loop_
_entity.id
_entity.type
_entity.pdbx_description
1 polymer ?
#
loop_
_entity_poly.entity_id
_entity_poly.type
_entity_poly.pdbx_seq_one_letter_code
_entity_poly.pdbx_strand_id
1 'polypeptide(L)'
;MRGAIALANNDVAFVSWSYDSKIPNCLGFSLRRIDAAGMPTVLPAWVGFQGDSNPQWLGRTTDDWPVQKFNWRDFTAKPGGTYRYQIVPMIGAPGQLEPATQQALETNPVTLTPQYGPFLAYFNRGILSTQRPPSSSTSPRLVTRSACAWPAR
;
A
#
# COMPACT_ATOMS: atom_id res chain seq x y z
N MET A 1 3.25 -17.36 -5.48
CA MET A 1 3.57 -16.71 -6.76
C MET A 1 3.99 -15.28 -6.46
N ARG A 2 5.18 -14.85 -6.89
CA ARG A 2 5.59 -13.45 -6.84
C ARG A 2 4.85 -12.64 -7.91
N GLY A 3 4.25 -11.51 -7.53
CA GLY A 3 3.53 -10.65 -8.46
C GLY A 3 2.75 -9.54 -7.76
N ALA A 4 2.28 -8.58 -8.55
CA ALA A 4 1.47 -7.46 -8.07
C ALA A 4 0.32 -7.17 -9.04
N ILE A 5 -0.80 -6.71 -8.49
CA ILE A 5 -2.00 -6.35 -9.23
C ILE A 5 -2.55 -5.02 -8.71
N ALA A 6 -3.06 -4.20 -9.62
CA ALA A 6 -3.83 -3.01 -9.30
C ALA A 6 -5.26 -3.17 -9.83
N LEU A 7 -6.21 -2.84 -8.97
CA LEU A 7 -7.64 -2.77 -9.25
C LEU A 7 -8.10 -1.35 -8.89
N ALA A 8 -9.13 -0.84 -9.56
CA ALA A 8 -9.66 0.48 -9.23
C ALA A 8 -11.17 0.50 -9.41
N ASN A 9 -11.78 1.42 -8.68
CA ASN A 9 -13.15 1.87 -8.92
C ASN A 9 -13.13 3.34 -9.40
N ASN A 10 -14.24 4.05 -9.25
CA ASN A 10 -14.38 5.44 -9.65
C ASN A 10 -13.43 6.43 -8.93
N ASP A 11 -12.88 6.08 -7.76
CA ASP A 11 -12.20 7.07 -6.88
C ASP A 11 -11.03 6.51 -6.04
N VAL A 12 -10.79 5.20 -6.05
CA VAL A 12 -9.72 4.55 -5.29
C VAL A 12 -9.05 3.48 -6.14
N ALA A 13 -7.71 3.47 -6.11
CA ALA A 13 -6.93 2.33 -6.58
C ALA A 13 -6.55 1.43 -5.40
N PHE A 14 -6.83 0.14 -5.52
CA PHE A 14 -6.39 -0.91 -4.63
C PHE A 14 -5.21 -1.65 -5.26
N VAL A 15 -4.11 -1.74 -4.53
CA VAL A 15 -2.88 -2.41 -4.95
C VAL A 15 -2.64 -3.59 -4.02
N SER A 16 -2.32 -4.76 -4.57
CA SER A 16 -1.93 -5.92 -3.78
C SER A 16 -0.77 -6.65 -4.43
N TRP A 17 0.10 -7.24 -3.61
CA TRP A 17 1.30 -7.93 -4.07
C TRP A 17 1.62 -9.12 -3.18
N SER A 18 2.49 -9.98 -3.68
CA SER A 18 3.01 -11.13 -2.95
C SER A 18 4.41 -11.50 -3.44
N TYR A 19 5.17 -12.17 -2.57
CA TYR A 19 6.49 -12.71 -2.86
C TYR A 19 6.52 -14.20 -2.48
N ASP A 20 7.29 -15.00 -3.20
CA ASP A 20 7.41 -16.44 -2.95
C ASP A 20 8.25 -16.76 -1.70
N SER A 21 9.11 -15.84 -1.30
CA SER A 21 10.04 -16.00 -0.20
C SER A 21 10.15 -14.73 0.63
N LYS A 22 10.70 -14.89 1.83
CA LYS A 22 11.09 -13.76 2.68
C LYS A 22 12.21 -12.97 2.01
N ILE A 23 12.08 -11.65 2.05
CA ILE A 23 13.10 -10.69 1.67
C ILE A 23 13.93 -10.41 2.93
N PRO A 24 15.24 -10.70 2.93
CA PRO A 24 16.11 -10.42 4.07
C PRO A 24 16.04 -8.95 4.48
N ASN A 25 15.93 -8.70 5.78
CA ASN A 25 15.90 -7.36 6.37
C ASN A 25 14.81 -6.42 5.84
N CYS A 26 13.77 -6.93 5.18
CA CYS A 26 12.66 -6.09 4.73
C CYS A 26 11.77 -5.66 5.91
N LEU A 27 11.55 -4.35 6.00
CA LEU A 27 10.72 -3.69 7.01
C LEU A 27 9.42 -3.11 6.42
N GLY A 28 9.26 -3.15 5.10
CA GLY A 28 8.00 -2.87 4.43
C GLY A 28 8.16 -2.51 2.97
N PHE A 29 7.17 -1.82 2.41
CA PHE A 29 7.15 -1.50 0.99
C PHE A 29 6.88 0.00 0.76
N SER A 30 7.74 0.62 -0.04
CA SER A 30 7.45 1.90 -0.67
C SER A 30 6.55 1.67 -1.88
N LEU A 31 5.52 2.51 -2.02
CA LEU A 31 4.65 2.48 -3.20
C LEU A 31 4.85 3.75 -4.00
N ARG A 32 5.13 3.57 -5.29
CA ARG A 32 5.33 4.66 -6.24
C ARG A 32 4.26 4.57 -7.30
N ARG A 33 3.44 5.61 -7.44
CA ARG A 33 2.43 5.71 -8.49
C ARG A 33 3.06 6.28 -9.75
N ILE A 34 2.87 5.61 -10.86
CA ILE A 34 3.34 6.00 -12.19
C ILE A 34 2.09 6.38 -13.00
N ASP A 35 2.00 7.64 -13.40
CA ASP A 35 0.91 8.13 -14.24
C ASP A 35 1.22 7.96 -15.74
N ALA A 36 0.38 8.54 -16.60
CA ALA A 36 0.56 8.50 -18.04
C ALA A 36 1.84 9.21 -18.52
N ALA A 37 2.39 10.17 -17.74
CA ALA A 37 3.66 10.82 -18.05
C ALA A 37 4.87 9.93 -17.71
N GLY A 38 4.65 8.83 -16.97
CA GLY A 38 5.67 7.83 -16.68
C GLY A 38 6.58 8.15 -15.50
N MET A 39 6.37 9.29 -14.82
CA MET A 39 7.19 9.69 -13.68
C MET A 39 6.68 9.05 -12.37
N PRO A 40 7.49 8.23 -11.67
CA PRO A 40 7.08 7.64 -10.40
C PRO A 40 6.99 8.71 -9.29
N THR A 41 5.84 8.77 -8.62
CA THR A 41 5.60 9.61 -7.44
C THR A 41 5.43 8.72 -6.22
N VAL A 42 6.23 8.93 -5.17
CA VAL A 42 6.11 8.16 -3.92
C VAL A 42 4.80 8.52 -3.22
N LEU A 43 4.03 7.51 -2.81
CA LEU A 43 2.76 7.70 -2.14
C LEU A 43 2.96 8.19 -0.70
N PRO A 44 2.03 9.01 -0.19
CA PRO A 44 2.11 9.54 1.16
C PRO A 44 1.73 8.50 2.22
N ALA A 45 2.30 8.66 3.42
CA ALA A 45 2.06 7.83 4.59
C ALA A 45 1.96 8.71 5.85
N TRP A 46 1.13 8.30 6.81
CA TRP A 46 0.94 9.02 8.09
C TRP A 46 1.24 8.15 9.31
N VAL A 47 1.44 6.85 9.10
CA VAL A 47 1.59 5.86 10.16
C VAL A 47 2.96 5.21 10.00
N GLY A 48 3.87 5.52 10.93
CA GLY A 48 5.21 4.94 10.99
C GLY A 48 5.27 3.56 11.65
N PHE A 49 6.49 3.22 12.06
CA PHE A 49 6.79 2.00 12.81
C PHE A 49 6.17 2.01 14.20
N GLN A 50 6.18 0.84 14.85
CA GLN A 50 5.82 0.76 16.26
C GLN A 50 6.79 1.63 17.07
N GLY A 51 6.24 2.49 17.93
CA GLY A 51 7.02 3.46 18.71
C GLY A 51 7.15 4.85 18.07
N ASP A 52 6.90 4.98 16.76
CA ASP A 52 6.84 6.29 16.12
C ASP A 52 5.59 7.06 16.57
N SER A 53 5.76 8.36 16.82
CA SER A 53 4.68 9.27 17.19
C SER A 53 4.46 10.31 16.09
N ASN A 54 3.22 10.47 15.65
CA ASN A 54 2.81 11.49 14.68
C ASN A 54 1.59 12.29 15.21
N PRO A 55 1.74 13.02 16.33
CA PRO A 55 0.61 13.65 17.03
C PRO A 55 -0.01 14.79 16.22
N GLN A 56 0.77 15.42 15.33
CA GLN A 56 0.33 16.49 14.45
C GLN A 56 -0.23 15.98 13.11
N TRP A 57 -0.26 14.65 12.92
CA TRP A 57 -0.75 14.01 11.70
C TRP A 57 -0.11 14.57 10.41
N LEU A 58 1.18 14.85 10.47
CA LEU A 58 1.94 15.36 9.31
C LEU A 58 2.20 14.22 8.33
N GLY A 59 2.01 14.50 7.04
CA GLY A 59 2.26 13.54 5.98
C GLY A 59 3.76 13.33 5.76
N ARG A 60 4.17 12.07 5.70
CA ARG A 60 5.47 11.62 5.18
C ARG A 60 5.26 10.81 3.91
N THR A 61 6.30 10.14 3.44
CA THR A 61 6.23 9.24 2.29
C THR A 61 6.30 7.78 2.71
N THR A 62 5.92 6.88 1.80
CA THR A 62 6.13 5.43 1.97
C THR A 62 7.60 5.02 1.82
N ASP A 63 8.51 5.92 1.43
CA ASP A 63 9.95 5.69 1.56
C ASP A 63 10.39 5.81 3.04
N ASP A 64 9.87 6.80 3.77
CA ASP A 64 10.18 7.02 5.18
C ASP A 64 9.42 6.06 6.12
N TRP A 65 8.13 5.85 5.81
CA TRP A 65 7.22 5.00 6.57
C TRP A 65 6.62 3.94 5.65
N PRO A 66 7.39 2.87 5.37
CA PRO A 66 6.98 1.82 4.44
C PRO A 66 5.70 1.13 4.86
N VAL A 67 4.93 0.70 3.86
CA VAL A 67 3.64 0.05 4.09
C VAL A 67 3.83 -1.31 4.75
N GLN A 68 3.28 -1.38 5.96
CA GLN A 68 2.99 -2.47 6.91
C GLN A 68 2.46 -3.85 6.44
N LYS A 69 2.12 -3.98 5.15
CA LYS A 69 1.11 -4.95 4.65
C LYS A 69 1.43 -5.37 3.22
N PHE A 70 0.63 -6.30 2.67
CA PHE A 70 0.69 -6.76 1.26
C PHE A 70 -0.40 -6.15 0.37
N ASN A 71 -1.02 -5.06 0.84
CA ASN A 71 -1.96 -4.28 0.06
C ASN A 71 -1.97 -2.81 0.51
N TRP A 72 -2.45 -1.95 -0.39
CA TRP A 72 -2.60 -0.53 -0.17
C TRP A 72 -3.83 0.00 -0.90
N ARG A 73 -4.44 1.04 -0.35
CA ARG A 73 -5.51 1.82 -0.99
C ARG A 73 -4.98 3.21 -1.26
N ASP A 74 -4.74 3.54 -2.52
CA ASP A 74 -4.39 4.90 -2.93
C ASP A 74 -5.65 5.75 -3.05
N PHE A 75 -5.88 6.53 -2.00
CA PHE A 75 -6.93 7.52 -1.88
C PHE A 75 -6.55 8.87 -2.54
N THR A 76 -5.34 9.00 -3.08
CA THR A 76 -4.84 10.25 -3.68
C THR A 76 -4.86 10.24 -5.21
N ALA A 77 -5.09 9.08 -5.82
CA ALA A 77 -5.31 8.93 -7.25
C ALA A 77 -6.53 9.76 -7.69
N LYS A 78 -6.51 10.25 -8.94
CA LYS A 78 -7.56 11.12 -9.46
C LYS A 78 -8.54 10.34 -10.33
N PRO A 79 -9.86 10.57 -10.22
CA PRO A 79 -10.85 10.03 -11.16
C PRO A 79 -10.47 10.31 -12.61
N GLY A 80 -10.66 9.32 -13.49
CA GLY A 80 -10.24 9.35 -14.90
C GLY A 80 -8.74 9.10 -15.12
N GLY A 81 -7.91 9.15 -14.08
CA GLY A 81 -6.48 8.88 -14.17
C GLY A 81 -6.20 7.41 -14.42
N THR A 82 -5.19 7.13 -15.25
CA THR A 82 -4.65 5.79 -15.49
C THR A 82 -3.27 5.68 -14.85
N TYR A 83 -3.08 4.64 -14.04
CA TYR A 83 -1.88 4.48 -13.21
C TYR A 83 -1.34 3.06 -13.25
N ARG A 84 -0.02 2.93 -13.13
CA ARG A 84 0.66 1.73 -12.66
C ARG A 84 1.26 2.01 -11.28
N TYR A 85 1.54 0.96 -10.52
CA TYR A 85 2.21 1.09 -9.23
C TYR A 85 3.48 0.25 -9.23
N GLN A 86 4.55 0.84 -8.73
CA GLN A 86 5.79 0.16 -8.41
C GLN A 86 5.86 -0.04 -6.90
N ILE A 87 6.02 -1.29 -6.47
CA ILE A 87 6.12 -1.72 -5.08
C ILE A 87 7.59 -2.06 -4.82
N VAL A 88 8.28 -1.24 -4.04
CA VAL A 88 9.71 -1.38 -3.75
C VAL A 88 9.89 -1.85 -2.30
N PRO A 89 10.47 -3.03 -2.05
CA PRO A 89 10.80 -3.44 -0.69
C PRO A 89 11.83 -2.48 -0.07
N MET A 90 11.60 -2.11 1.18
CA MET A 90 12.49 -1.25 1.96
C MET A 90 13.21 -2.12 2.99
N ILE A 91 14.53 -2.24 2.86
CA ILE A 91 15.39 -3.11 3.69
C ILE A 91 16.28 -2.29 4.61
N GLY A 92 16.80 -2.90 5.68
CA GLY A 92 17.76 -2.25 6.59
C GLY A 92 17.20 -2.10 8.00
N ALA A 93 17.31 -0.90 8.58
CA ALA A 93 16.83 -0.57 9.92
C ALA A 93 15.91 0.66 9.88
N PRO A 94 15.00 0.85 10.87
CA PRO A 94 14.23 2.09 10.98
C PRO A 94 15.15 3.32 11.01
N GLY A 95 14.88 4.31 10.15
CA GLY A 95 15.73 5.50 9.99
C GLY A 95 16.94 5.33 9.08
N GLN A 96 17.25 4.11 8.63
CA GLN A 96 18.32 3.77 7.69
C GLN A 96 17.80 2.73 6.68
N LEU A 97 16.70 3.09 6.01
CA LEU A 97 16.04 2.23 5.03
C LEU A 97 16.67 2.44 3.65
N GLU A 98 16.92 1.33 2.95
CA GLU A 98 17.42 1.30 1.59
C GLU A 98 16.42 0.59 0.66
N PRO A 99 16.15 1.14 -0.54
CA PRO A 99 15.25 0.51 -1.50
C PRO A 99 15.90 -0.70 -2.18
N ALA A 100 15.30 -1.87 -2.07
CA ALA A 100 15.72 -3.08 -2.78
C ALA A 100 15.13 -3.10 -4.21
N THR A 101 15.58 -2.19 -5.08
CA THR A 101 14.99 -1.97 -6.42
C THR A 101 15.01 -3.22 -7.31
N GLN A 102 16.01 -4.10 -7.17
CA GLN A 102 16.07 -5.38 -7.89
C GLN A 102 14.92 -6.33 -7.54
N GLN A 103 14.29 -6.12 -6.38
CA GLN A 103 13.15 -6.89 -5.92
C GLN A 103 11.82 -6.17 -6.16
N ALA A 104 11.81 -4.99 -6.77
CA ALA A 104 10.58 -4.27 -7.04
C ALA A 104 9.59 -5.07 -7.89
N LEU A 105 8.30 -4.77 -7.72
CA LEU A 105 7.21 -5.32 -8.52
C LEU A 105 6.44 -4.17 -9.16
N GLU A 106 5.93 -4.41 -10.37
CA GLU A 106 5.03 -3.47 -11.04
C GLU A 106 3.68 -4.12 -11.30
N THR A 107 2.62 -3.32 -11.21
CA THR A 107 1.26 -3.77 -11.48
C THR A 107 0.88 -3.61 -12.95
N ASN A 108 -0.22 -4.25 -13.35
CA ASN A 108 -0.99 -3.85 -14.51
C ASN A 108 -1.42 -2.37 -14.41
N PRO A 109 -1.66 -1.68 -15.55
CA PRO A 109 -2.29 -0.38 -15.54
C PRO A 109 -3.74 -0.50 -15.07
N VAL A 110 -4.22 0.55 -14.40
CA VAL A 110 -5.61 0.65 -13.96
C VAL A 110 -6.12 2.08 -14.12
N THR A 111 -7.36 2.22 -14.59
CA THR A 111 -8.02 3.52 -14.75
C THR A 111 -9.10 3.67 -13.68
N LEU A 112 -9.11 4.80 -12.98
CA LEU A 112 -10.18 5.11 -12.03
C LEU A 112 -11.42 5.54 -12.81
N THR A 113 -12.41 4.66 -12.92
CA THR A 113 -13.63 4.89 -13.70
C THR A 113 -14.84 4.22 -13.04
N PRO A 114 -16.04 4.82 -13.11
CA PRO A 114 -17.28 4.13 -12.75
C PRO A 114 -17.74 3.11 -13.82
N GLN A 115 -17.15 3.10 -15.02
CA GLN A 115 -17.63 2.27 -16.13
C GLN A 115 -17.28 0.80 -15.95
N TYR A 116 -18.32 -0.05 -15.85
CA TYR A 116 -18.20 -1.52 -15.83
C TYR A 116 -19.23 -2.15 -16.78
N GLY A 117 -18.77 -2.54 -17.97
CA GLY A 117 -19.67 -3.08 -19.01
C GLY A 117 -20.74 -2.05 -19.37
N PRO A 118 -22.04 -2.38 -19.33
CA PRO A 118 -23.12 -1.43 -19.62
C PRO A 118 -23.51 -0.54 -18.42
N PHE A 119 -22.90 -0.74 -17.24
CA PHE A 119 -23.29 -0.04 -16.02
C PHE A 119 -22.26 1.00 -15.56
N LEU A 120 -22.75 2.00 -14.83
CA LEU A 120 -21.93 2.94 -14.07
C LEU A 120 -22.06 2.61 -12.58
N ALA A 121 -20.96 2.24 -11.94
CA ALA A 121 -20.89 1.95 -10.50
C ALA A 121 -20.10 3.05 -9.78
N TYR A 122 -20.78 3.79 -8.92
CA TYR A 122 -20.18 4.83 -8.08
C TYR A 122 -20.09 4.37 -6.64
N PHE A 123 -18.87 4.35 -6.12
CA PHE A 123 -18.58 4.08 -4.72
C PHE A 123 -18.24 5.39 -4.02
N ASN A 124 -18.97 5.70 -2.95
CA ASN A 124 -18.67 6.84 -2.11
C ASN A 124 -17.48 6.53 -1.18
N ARG A 125 -16.63 7.52 -0.92
CA ARG A 125 -15.55 7.43 0.07
C ARG A 125 -16.09 7.57 1.50
N GLY A 126 -16.91 6.61 1.92
CA GLY A 126 -17.43 6.55 3.29
C GLY A 126 -16.39 5.97 4.25
N ILE A 127 -15.79 6.81 5.10
CA ILE A 127 -15.15 6.34 6.35
C ILE A 127 -16.28 6.24 7.38
N LEU A 128 -17.06 5.17 7.36
CA LEU A 128 -17.93 4.83 8.48
C LEU A 128 -17.09 4.08 9.52
N SER A 129 -16.51 4.82 10.46
CA SER A 129 -15.86 4.25 11.64
C SER A 129 -16.93 3.81 12.64
N THR A 130 -17.61 2.68 12.40
CA THR A 130 -18.67 2.16 13.29
C THR A 130 -18.37 0.79 13.87
N GLN A 131 -17.11 0.45 14.16
CA GLN A 131 -16.79 -0.78 14.89
C GLN A 131 -15.87 -0.50 16.09
N ARG A 132 -16.46 -0.47 17.29
CA ARG A 132 -15.75 -0.66 18.56
C ARG A 132 -15.54 -2.17 18.74
N PRO A 133 -14.31 -2.70 18.67
CA PRO A 133 -14.09 -4.10 18.99
C PRO A 133 -14.44 -4.33 20.47
N PRO A 134 -15.16 -5.40 20.83
CA PRO A 134 -15.27 -5.81 22.22
C PRO A 134 -13.88 -6.12 22.77
N SER A 135 -13.64 -5.78 24.04
CA SER A 135 -12.34 -5.76 24.73
C SER A 135 -11.67 -7.13 24.92
N SER A 136 -12.13 -8.17 24.25
CA SER A 136 -11.64 -9.55 24.41
C SER A 136 -11.41 -10.30 23.09
N SER A 137 -11.34 -9.62 21.95
CA SER A 137 -11.01 -10.30 20.69
C SER A 137 -9.50 -10.53 20.56
N THR A 138 -9.05 -11.75 20.89
CA THR A 138 -7.74 -12.24 20.45
C THR A 138 -7.77 -12.35 18.92
N SER A 139 -7.01 -11.50 18.25
CA SER A 139 -6.89 -11.52 16.79
C SER A 139 -6.32 -12.86 16.33
N PRO A 140 -6.99 -13.61 15.43
CA PRO A 140 -6.42 -14.82 14.86
C PRO A 140 -5.19 -14.43 14.04
N ARG A 141 -4.01 -14.96 14.41
CA ARG A 141 -2.81 -14.88 13.56
C ARG A 141 -3.08 -15.71 12.30
N LEU A 142 -3.56 -15.05 11.25
CA LEU A 142 -3.34 -15.53 9.89
C LEU A 142 -1.82 -15.54 9.67
N VAL A 143 -1.24 -16.73 9.70
CA VAL A 143 0.15 -16.96 9.31
C VAL A 143 0.22 -16.83 7.80
N THR A 144 0.18 -15.60 7.29
CA THR A 144 0.76 -15.34 5.98
C THR A 144 2.27 -15.48 6.13
N ARG A 145 2.91 -16.28 5.28
CA ARG A 145 4.36 -16.29 5.16
C ARG A 145 4.80 -14.87 4.82
N SER A 146 5.21 -14.11 5.83
CA SER A 146 5.45 -12.69 5.66
C SER A 146 6.77 -12.48 4.94
N ALA A 147 6.71 -11.88 3.74
CA ALA A 147 7.91 -11.54 2.99
C ALA A 147 8.81 -10.53 3.73
N CYS A 148 8.25 -9.76 4.67
CA CYS A 148 8.97 -8.80 5.51
C CYS A 148 8.76 -9.13 6.99
N ALA A 149 9.73 -8.80 7.85
CA ALA A 149 9.57 -8.96 9.29
C ALA A 149 9.23 -7.59 9.89
N TRP A 150 7.99 -7.42 10.32
CA TRP A 150 7.50 -6.17 10.88
C TRP A 150 7.74 -6.16 12.39
N PRO A 151 8.20 -5.05 12.99
CA PRO A 151 8.01 -4.82 14.42
C PRO A 151 6.49 -4.73 14.67
N ALA A 152 5.91 -5.81 15.20
CA ALA A 152 4.48 -5.98 15.33
C ALA A 152 3.89 -5.02 16.37
N ARG A 153 2.95 -4.15 15.93
CA ARG A 153 2.13 -3.31 16.81
C ARG A 153 1.34 -4.13 17.82
#